data_AF-Q2SHC4-F1
#
_entry.id   AF-Q2SHC4-F1
#
_cell.length_a   1.000
_cell.length_b   1.000
_cell.length_c   1.000
_cell.angle_alpha   90.00
_cell.angle_beta   90.00
_cell.angle_gamma   90.00
#
_symmetry.space_group_name_H-M   'P 1'
#
loop_
_entity.id
_entity.type
_entity.pdbx_description
1 polymer ?
#
loop_
_entity_poly.entity_id
_entity_poly.type
_entity_poly.pdbx_seq_one_letter_code
_entity_poly.pdbx_strand_id
1 'polypeptide(L)'
;MILGVIQRFPGGHWTNEGKTMKGINDTIKAFMQHYAEEFKDSEVLLVLEKESIESENEANSVLNFLDSMCKKVQEDMESGVVVLNQKVHTTDAEKVCDVVEDYIEGLGYEF
;
A
#
# COMPACT_ATOMS: atom_id res chain seq x y z
N MET A 1 12.45 -22.20 10.57
CA MET A 1 11.27 -21.36 10.84
C MET A 1 11.78 -20.05 11.41
N ILE A 2 11.97 -19.04 10.57
CA ILE A 2 12.44 -17.73 11.03
C ILE A 2 11.20 -16.84 11.06
N LEU A 3 10.71 -16.55 12.27
CA LEU A 3 9.74 -15.47 12.48
C LEU A 3 10.45 -14.16 12.12
N GLY A 4 9.96 -13.47 11.10
CA GLY A 4 10.37 -12.10 10.78
C GLY A 4 9.90 -11.16 11.87
N VAL A 5 10.85 -10.66 12.65
CA VAL A 5 10.63 -9.61 13.66
C VAL A 5 10.48 -8.29 12.92
N ILE A 6 9.28 -7.71 12.93
CA ILE A 6 9.03 -6.34 12.43
C ILE A 6 9.62 -5.38 13.47
N GLN A 7 10.74 -4.72 13.13
CA GLN A 7 11.37 -3.70 13.97
C GLN A 7 10.60 -2.37 13.89
N ARG A 8 10.39 -1.77 15.07
CA ARG A 8 9.77 -0.45 15.27
C ARG A 8 10.88 0.62 15.23
N PHE A 9 10.77 1.65 14.40
CA PHE A 9 11.69 2.80 14.42
C PHE A 9 11.09 4.00 15.18
N PRO A 10 11.86 4.66 16.06
CA PRO A 10 11.45 5.88 16.74
C PRO A 10 11.92 7.11 15.94
N GLY A 11 10.99 8.00 15.59
CA GLY A 11 11.19 9.42 15.30
C GLY A 11 12.34 9.83 14.37
N GLY A 12 12.01 10.27 13.15
CA GLY A 12 12.96 10.99 12.31
C GLY A 12 12.32 11.56 11.05
N HIS A 13 12.39 12.89 10.92
CA HIS A 13 12.25 13.76 9.75
C HIS A 13 11.91 13.10 8.38
N TRP A 14 10.86 13.60 7.73
CA TRP A 14 10.47 13.23 6.36
C TRP A 14 11.40 13.92 5.35
N THR A 15 12.22 13.16 4.63
CA THR A 15 12.97 13.67 3.46
C THR A 15 12.86 12.68 2.31
N ASN A 16 12.27 13.18 1.21
CA ASN A 16 12.15 12.49 -0.07
C ASN A 16 13.49 12.53 -0.82
N GLU A 17 14.38 11.58 -0.55
CA GLU A 17 15.57 11.35 -1.37
C GLU A 17 15.58 9.90 -1.88
N GLY A 18 14.79 9.68 -2.94
CA GLY A 18 14.77 8.43 -3.69
C GLY A 18 13.36 8.07 -4.15
N LYS A 19 13.05 8.30 -5.44
CA LYS A 19 11.82 7.83 -6.10
C LYS A 19 11.76 6.30 -6.13
N THR A 20 11.46 5.70 -4.99
CA THR A 20 11.27 4.26 -4.77
C THR A 20 10.18 4.10 -3.72
N MET A 21 9.40 3.03 -3.76
CA MET A 21 8.39 2.75 -2.72
C MET A 21 8.99 2.60 -1.31
N LYS A 22 10.32 2.62 -1.18
CA LYS A 22 11.03 2.71 0.11
C LYS A 22 10.67 3.94 0.94
N GLY A 23 10.19 5.03 0.32
CA GLY A 23 9.67 6.20 1.03
C GLY A 23 8.25 6.01 1.58
N ILE A 24 7.51 5.03 1.06
CA ILE A 24 6.17 4.68 1.53
C ILE A 24 6.32 3.91 2.84
N ASN A 25 5.55 4.32 3.85
CA ASN A 25 5.57 3.74 5.20
C ASN A 25 5.40 2.22 5.13
N ASP A 26 6.25 1.45 5.84
CA ASP A 26 6.16 -0.02 5.88
C ASP A 26 4.79 -0.52 6.32
N THR A 27 4.05 0.25 7.13
CA THR A 27 2.65 -0.07 7.47
C THR A 27 1.74 -0.01 6.26
N ILE A 28 1.91 0.97 5.36
CA ILE A 28 1.13 1.10 4.12
C ILE A 28 1.47 -0.07 3.20
N LYS A 29 2.74 -0.40 3.05
CA LYS A 29 3.18 -1.57 2.27
C LYS A 29 2.59 -2.87 2.82
N ALA A 30 2.66 -3.10 4.13
CA ALA A 30 2.08 -4.27 4.77
C ALA A 30 0.55 -4.33 4.61
N PHE A 31 -0.11 -3.17 4.61
CA PHE A 31 -1.55 -3.06 4.40
C PHE A 31 -1.94 -3.42 2.97
N MET A 32 -1.28 -2.82 1.97
CA MET A 32 -1.48 -3.16 0.56
C MET A 32 -1.15 -4.63 0.29
N GLN A 33 -0.09 -5.16 0.87
CA GLN A 33 0.30 -6.55 0.71
C GLN A 33 -0.81 -7.49 1.24
N HIS A 34 -1.37 -7.20 2.42
CA HIS A 34 -2.46 -8.01 2.98
C HIS A 34 -3.66 -8.11 2.02
N TYR A 35 -4.10 -6.97 1.47
CA TYR A 35 -5.21 -6.93 0.53
C TYR A 35 -4.85 -7.51 -0.83
N ALA A 36 -3.63 -7.31 -1.32
CA ALA A 36 -3.17 -7.89 -2.58
C ALA A 36 -3.09 -9.43 -2.49
N GLU A 37 -2.68 -9.99 -1.34
CA GLU A 37 -2.75 -11.43 -1.08
C GLU A 37 -4.20 -11.92 -1.02
N GLU A 38 -5.12 -11.14 -0.43
CA GLU A 38 -6.54 -11.49 -0.36
C GLU A 38 -7.23 -11.51 -1.73
N PHE A 39 -6.96 -10.50 -2.56
CA PHE A 39 -7.45 -10.43 -3.94
C PHE A 39 -6.70 -11.36 -4.90
N LYS A 40 -5.58 -11.96 -4.46
CA LYS A 40 -4.65 -12.74 -5.30
C LYS A 40 -4.11 -11.93 -6.48
N ASP A 41 -3.89 -10.65 -6.25
CA ASP A 41 -3.49 -9.69 -7.26
C ASP A 41 -1.97 -9.75 -7.47
N SER A 42 -1.57 -10.61 -8.41
CA SER A 42 -0.17 -10.95 -8.63
C SER A 42 0.64 -9.77 -9.16
N GLU A 43 0.00 -8.86 -9.90
CA GLU A 43 0.68 -7.70 -10.47
C GLU A 43 1.04 -6.68 -9.38
N VAL A 44 0.11 -6.38 -8.48
CA VAL A 44 0.36 -5.50 -7.33
C VAL A 44 1.35 -6.11 -6.35
N LEU A 45 1.28 -7.42 -6.11
CA LEU A 45 2.28 -8.13 -5.28
C LEU A 45 3.70 -8.00 -5.86
N LEU A 46 3.85 -8.12 -7.19
CA LEU A 46 5.15 -7.93 -7.85
C LEU A 46 5.63 -6.48 -7.73
N VAL A 47 4.74 -5.50 -7.87
CA VAL A 47 5.07 -4.08 -7.68
C VAL A 47 5.54 -3.80 -6.24
N LEU A 48 4.85 -4.38 -5.25
CA LEU A 48 5.21 -4.26 -3.84
C LEU A 48 6.55 -4.95 -3.54
N GLU A 49 6.80 -6.14 -4.12
CA GLU A 49 8.05 -6.89 -3.94
C GLU A 49 9.26 -6.17 -4.57
N LYS A 50 9.08 -5.61 -5.77
CA LYS A 50 10.14 -4.86 -6.46
C LYS A 50 10.29 -3.42 -5.97
N GLU A 51 9.39 -2.96 -5.10
CA GLU A 51 9.33 -1.62 -4.51
C GLU A 51 9.41 -0.48 -5.56
N SER A 52 8.89 -0.73 -6.77
CA SER A 52 9.01 0.19 -7.90
C SER A 52 7.84 0.00 -8.88
N ILE A 53 7.46 1.05 -9.59
CA ILE A 53 6.51 1.01 -10.71
C ILE A 53 7.32 1.40 -11.94
N GLU A 54 7.39 0.50 -12.92
CA GLU A 54 8.26 0.65 -14.09
C GLU A 54 7.47 0.91 -15.37
N SER A 55 6.14 0.80 -15.33
CA SER A 55 5.27 0.96 -16.48
C SER A 55 3.92 1.55 -16.12
N GLU A 56 3.31 2.25 -17.07
CA GLU A 56 1.96 2.83 -16.93
C GLU A 56 0.91 1.75 -16.64
N ASN A 57 1.07 0.56 -17.22
CA ASN A 57 0.19 -0.57 -16.95
C ASN A 57 0.22 -0.98 -15.47
N GLU A 58 1.41 -1.00 -14.87
CA GLU A 58 1.58 -1.32 -13.45
C GLU A 58 0.98 -0.22 -12.57
N ALA A 59 1.19 1.05 -12.93
CA ALA A 59 0.57 2.18 -12.25
C ALA A 59 -0.96 2.06 -12.27
N ASN A 60 -1.53 1.76 -13.43
CA ASN A 60 -2.97 1.61 -13.60
C ASN A 60 -3.51 0.41 -12.81
N SER A 61 -2.79 -0.71 -12.78
CA SER A 61 -3.15 -1.86 -11.95
C SER A 61 -3.12 -1.53 -10.45
N VAL A 62 -2.13 -0.77 -9.99
CA VAL A 62 -2.09 -0.30 -8.60
C VAL A 62 -3.27 0.63 -8.30
N LEU A 63 -3.61 1.57 -9.19
CA LEU A 63 -4.77 2.45 -9.02
C LEU A 63 -6.10 1.67 -8.97
N ASN A 64 -6.29 0.70 -9.87
CA ASN A 64 -7.47 -0.15 -9.86
C ASN A 64 -7.56 -1.01 -8.59
N PHE A 65 -6.41 -1.46 -8.09
CA PHE A 65 -6.30 -2.15 -6.82
C PHE A 65 -6.68 -1.25 -5.65
N LEU A 66 -6.23 0.01 -5.62
CA LEU A 66 -6.58 0.96 -4.55
C LEU A 66 -8.10 1.18 -4.46
N ASP A 67 -8.80 1.31 -5.59
CA ASP A 67 -10.26 1.42 -5.62
C ASP A 67 -10.94 0.16 -5.04
N SER A 68 -10.44 -1.02 -5.44
CA SER A 68 -10.95 -2.30 -4.96
C SER A 68 -10.68 -2.51 -3.47
N MET A 69 -9.49 -2.11 -3.01
CA MET A 69 -9.06 -2.14 -1.61
C MET A 69 -9.94 -1.22 -0.77
N CYS A 70 -10.20 0.01 -1.19
CA CYS A 70 -11.08 0.95 -0.47
C CYS A 70 -12.48 0.36 -0.24
N LYS A 71 -13.08 -0.24 -1.28
CA LYS A 71 -14.38 -0.92 -1.15
C LYS A 71 -14.33 -2.06 -0.15
N LYS A 72 -13.29 -2.88 -0.23
CA LYS A 72 -13.14 -4.03 0.67
C LYS A 72 -12.87 -3.62 2.11
N VAL A 73 -12.06 -2.58 2.33
CA VAL A 73 -11.83 -1.99 3.65
C VAL A 73 -13.12 -1.48 4.26
N GLN A 74 -14.00 -0.87 3.46
CA GLN A 74 -15.32 -0.45 3.94
C GLN A 74 -16.15 -1.66 4.41
N GLU A 75 -16.21 -2.74 3.63
CA GLU A 75 -16.91 -3.97 4.01
C GLU A 75 -16.32 -4.62 5.28
N ASP A 76 -14.99 -4.63 5.38
CA ASP A 76 -14.23 -5.19 6.50
C ASP A 76 -14.40 -4.36 7.79
N MET A 77 -14.48 -3.03 7.66
CA MET A 77 -14.78 -2.12 8.76
C MET A 77 -16.18 -2.41 9.33
N GLU A 78 -17.19 -2.56 8.46
CA GLU A 78 -18.56 -2.91 8.89
C GLU A 78 -18.64 -4.30 9.53
N SER A 79 -17.80 -5.23 9.05
CA SER A 79 -17.69 -6.60 9.56
C SER A 79 -16.82 -6.70 10.83
N GLY A 80 -16.11 -5.63 11.21
CA GLY A 80 -15.22 -5.59 12.37
C GLY A 80 -13.93 -6.42 12.21
N VAL A 81 -13.46 -6.59 10.98
CA VAL A 81 -12.22 -7.30 10.65
C VAL A 81 -11.01 -6.53 11.20
N VAL A 82 -10.01 -7.30 11.65
CA VAL A 82 -8.77 -6.79 12.20
C VAL A 82 -7.65 -7.06 11.21
N VAL A 83 -7.03 -5.99 10.70
CA VAL A 83 -5.90 -6.02 9.76
C VAL A 83 -4.68 -5.46 10.48
N LEU A 84 -3.53 -6.13 10.37
CA LEU A 84 -2.28 -5.73 11.06
C LEU A 84 -2.43 -5.49 12.58
N ASN A 85 -3.23 -6.33 13.26
CA ASN A 85 -3.57 -6.22 14.69
C ASN A 85 -4.37 -4.96 15.09
N GLN A 86 -4.94 -4.23 14.13
CA GLN A 86 -5.81 -3.09 14.40
C GLN A 86 -7.13 -3.23 13.66
N LYS A 87 -8.20 -2.64 14.20
CA LYS A 87 -9.46 -2.56 13.45
C LYS A 87 -9.24 -1.67 12.25
N VAL A 88 -9.63 -2.15 11.07
CA VAL A 88 -9.49 -1.36 9.86
C VAL A 88 -10.50 -0.23 9.85
N HIS A 89 -10.07 0.96 9.45
CA HIS A 89 -10.93 2.11 9.21
C HIS A 89 -10.79 2.59 7.77
N THR A 90 -11.86 3.14 7.20
CA THR A 90 -11.83 3.75 5.85
C THR A 90 -10.78 4.86 5.74
N THR A 91 -10.54 5.60 6.83
CA THR A 91 -9.50 6.63 6.91
C THR A 91 -8.08 6.08 6.73
N ASP A 92 -7.85 4.80 7.02
CA ASP A 92 -6.56 4.17 6.74
C ASP A 92 -6.41 3.90 5.25
N ALA A 93 -7.46 3.42 4.58
CA ALA A 93 -7.46 3.22 3.12
C ALA A 93 -7.31 4.54 2.36
N GLU A 94 -8.01 5.60 2.77
CA GLU A 94 -7.88 6.93 2.16
C GLU A 94 -6.42 7.43 2.18
N LYS A 95 -5.72 7.29 3.32
CA LYS A 95 -4.31 7.68 3.43
C LYS A 95 -3.38 6.84 2.55
N VAL A 96 -3.69 5.56 2.41
CA VAL A 96 -2.92 4.68 1.51
C VAL A 96 -3.10 5.15 0.08
N CYS A 97 -4.33 5.44 -0.35
CA CYS A 97 -4.59 5.99 -1.68
C CYS A 97 -3.84 7.30 -1.90
N ASP A 98 -3.99 8.28 -1.01
CA ASP A 98 -3.32 9.59 -1.09
C ASP A 98 -1.80 9.45 -1.31
N VAL A 99 -1.14 8.59 -0.52
CA VAL A 99 0.31 8.40 -0.57
C VAL A 99 0.74 7.68 -1.85
N VAL A 100 -0.05 6.71 -2.33
CA VAL A 100 0.30 5.93 -3.51
C VAL A 100 -0.03 6.70 -4.80
N GLU A 101 -1.10 7.48 -4.81
CA GLU A 101 -1.46 8.39 -5.91
C GLU A 101 -0.38 9.48 -6.07
N ASP A 102 0.02 10.15 -4.98
CA ASP A 102 1.13 11.14 -5.00
C ASP A 102 2.44 10.51 -5.50
N TYR A 103 2.70 9.25 -5.13
CA TYR A 103 3.85 8.51 -5.65
C TYR A 103 3.76 8.25 -7.16
N ILE A 104 2.61 7.81 -7.67
CA ILE A 104 2.39 7.54 -9.10
C ILE A 104 2.47 8.82 -9.92
N GLU A 105 1.85 9.91 -9.47
CA GLU A 105 1.97 11.24 -10.06
C GLU A 105 3.43 11.72 -10.06
N GLY A 106 4.15 11.51 -8.95
CA GLY A 106 5.56 11.83 -8.81
C GLY A 106 6.49 11.06 -9.76
N LEU A 107 6.05 9.90 -10.27
CA LEU A 107 6.76 9.16 -11.33
C LEU A 107 6.54 9.75 -12.72
N GLY A 108 5.57 10.63 -12.90
CA GLY A 108 5.20 11.26 -14.17
C GLY A 108 4.11 10.51 -14.92
N TYR A 109 3.36 9.64 -14.25
CA TYR A 109 2.13 9.09 -14.79
C TYR A 109 0.98 10.03 -14.39
N GLU A 110 0.49 10.83 -15.34
CA GLU A 110 -0.65 11.72 -15.15
C GLU A 110 -1.93 10.94 -15.47
N PHE A 111 -2.86 10.82 -14.52
CA PHE A 111 -4.15 10.14 -14.68
C PHE A 111 -5.33 11.06 -14.34
#